data_AF-A0A964YP75-F1
#
_entry.id   AF-A0A964YP75-F1
#
_cell.length_a   1.000
_cell.length_b   1.000
_cell.length_c   1.000
_cell.angle_alpha   90.00
_cell.angle_beta   90.00
_cell.angle_gamma   90.00
#
_symmetry.space_group_name_H-M   'P 1'
#
loop_
_entity.id
_entity.type
_entity.pdbx_description
1 polymer ?
#
loop_
_entity_poly.entity_id
_entity_poly.type
_entity_poly.pdbx_seq_one_letter_code
_entity_poly.pdbx_strand_id
1 'polypeptide(L)'
;MNEGSEFLKYATKHHGLNSMHTGHYIESSMTPYIIEERPMNMTQMDVFSRLMMDRIIFLGTGINDQVANIINAQLLFLESLDAKKDIQI
;
A
#
# COMPACT_ATOMS: atom_id res chain seq x y z
N MET A 1 -28.35 19.89 -1.44
CA MET A 1 -28.88 19.08 -2.56
C MET A 1 -28.39 17.66 -2.34
N ASN A 2 -29.27 16.67 -2.39
CA ASN A 2 -28.99 15.30 -1.92
C ASN A 2 -28.55 14.46 -3.13
N GLU A 3 -27.25 14.25 -3.31
CA GLU A 3 -26.63 13.66 -4.52
C GLU A 3 -27.23 12.31 -4.91
N GLY A 4 -27.66 11.49 -3.94
CA GLY A 4 -28.31 10.21 -4.19
C GLY A 4 -29.65 10.31 -4.93
N SER A 5 -30.39 11.41 -4.74
CA SER A 5 -31.68 11.64 -5.41
C SER A 5 -31.53 12.02 -6.88
N GLU A 6 -30.39 12.63 -7.25
CA GLU A 6 -30.10 13.04 -8.62
C GLU A 6 -29.60 11.85 -9.46
N PHE A 7 -28.76 11.01 -8.87
CA PHE A 7 -28.30 9.75 -9.48
C PHE A 7 -29.45 8.79 -9.77
N LEU A 8 -30.39 8.61 -8.81
CA LEU A 8 -31.59 7.79 -9.01
C LEU A 8 -32.44 8.27 -10.19
N LYS A 9 -32.57 9.60 -10.34
CA LYS A 9 -33.33 10.21 -11.43
C LYS A 9 -32.66 10.00 -12.78
N TYR A 10 -31.33 9.98 -12.84
CA TYR A 10 -30.56 9.69 -14.05
C TYR A 10 -30.68 8.22 -14.46
N ALA A 11 -30.44 7.28 -13.54
CA ALA A 11 -30.43 5.85 -13.81
C ALA A 11 -31.80 5.32 -14.27
N THR A 12 -32.89 5.80 -13.67
CA THR A 12 -34.26 5.39 -14.02
C THR A 12 -34.73 6.00 -15.34
N LYS A 13 -34.35 7.25 -15.65
CA LYS A 13 -34.88 7.99 -16.80
C LYS A 13 -34.10 7.76 -18.09
N HIS A 14 -32.78 7.56 -18.03
CA HIS A 14 -31.94 7.41 -19.22
C HIS A 14 -31.63 5.97 -19.60
N HIS A 15 -31.62 5.04 -18.64
CA HIS A 15 -31.25 3.64 -18.89
C HIS A 15 -32.38 2.63 -18.72
N GLY A 16 -33.62 3.09 -18.45
CA GLY A 16 -34.80 2.22 -18.41
C GLY A 16 -34.77 1.15 -17.30
N LEU A 17 -33.95 1.36 -16.27
CA LEU A 17 -33.75 0.40 -15.18
C LEU A 17 -34.91 0.47 -14.16
N ASN A 18 -35.33 -0.69 -13.67
CA ASN A 18 -36.43 -0.80 -12.71
C ASN A 18 -36.00 -0.25 -11.32
N SER A 19 -36.81 0.67 -10.79
CA SER A 19 -36.58 1.38 -9.52
C SER A 19 -36.41 0.44 -8.32
N MET A 20 -37.10 -0.71 -8.29
CA MET A 20 -37.02 -1.68 -7.18
C MET A 20 -35.64 -2.33 -7.04
N HIS A 21 -34.92 -2.57 -8.15
CA HIS A 21 -33.58 -3.15 -8.09
C HIS A 21 -32.48 -2.10 -7.92
N THR A 22 -32.75 -0.86 -8.34
CA THR A 22 -31.80 0.25 -8.20
C THR A 22 -31.75 0.76 -6.75
N GLY A 23 -32.89 0.77 -6.04
CA GLY A 23 -32.94 1.16 -4.63
C GLY A 23 -32.10 0.26 -3.73
N HIS A 24 -32.12 -1.06 -3.96
CA HIS A 24 -31.34 -2.03 -3.18
C HIS A 24 -29.82 -1.93 -3.42
N TYR A 25 -29.38 -1.43 -4.57
CA TYR A 25 -27.95 -1.20 -4.84
C TYR A 25 -27.40 0.01 -4.08
N ILE A 26 -28.23 1.03 -3.86
CA ILE A 26 -27.82 2.23 -3.11
C ILE A 26 -27.80 1.95 -1.61
N GLU A 27 -28.77 1.19 -1.10
CA GLU A 27 -28.79 0.81 0.32
C GLU A 27 -27.64 -0.14 0.71
N SER A 28 -27.16 -0.97 -0.23
CA SER A 28 -26.02 -1.87 -0.01
C SER A 28 -24.65 -1.26 -0.35
N SER A 29 -24.59 -0.12 -1.05
CA SER A 29 -23.33 0.58 -1.39
C SER A 29 -23.03 1.80 -0.50
N MET A 30 -23.96 2.21 0.36
CA MET A 30 -23.71 3.24 1.39
C MET A 30 -23.04 2.65 2.63
N THR A 31 -21.86 2.05 2.46
CA THR A 31 -20.91 1.97 3.56
C THR A 31 -20.15 3.30 3.60
N PRO A 32 -20.39 4.17 4.60
CA PRO A 32 -19.60 5.38 4.74
C PRO A 32 -18.19 4.96 5.15
N TYR A 33 -17.28 4.86 4.18
CA TYR A 33 -15.86 4.89 4.51
C TYR A 33 -15.56 6.32 4.92
N ILE A 34 -15.57 6.53 6.23
CA ILE A 34 -15.00 7.71 6.87
C ILE A 34 -13.57 7.82 6.35
N ILE A 35 -13.30 8.90 5.62
CA ILE A 35 -11.95 9.32 5.29
C ILE A 35 -11.35 9.79 6.61
N GLU A 36 -10.78 8.85 7.35
CA GLU A 36 -9.98 9.13 8.52
C GLU A 36 -8.66 9.73 8.02
N GLU A 37 -8.41 10.99 8.36
CA GLU A 37 -7.08 11.59 8.24
C GLU A 37 -6.12 10.68 9.00
N ARG A 38 -5.26 9.99 8.25
CA ARG A 38 -4.28 9.03 8.74
C ARG A 38 -3.56 9.58 9.99
N PRO A 39 -3.59 8.92 11.15
CA PRO A 39 -2.39 8.84 11.93
C PRO A 39 -1.42 8.01 11.10
N MET A 40 -0.53 8.71 10.40
CA MET A 40 0.80 8.29 9.99
C MET A 40 1.03 6.80 10.27
N ASN A 41 1.04 5.96 9.23
CA ASN A 41 1.48 4.59 9.33
C ASN A 41 2.69 4.57 10.28
N MET A 42 2.49 4.13 11.53
CA MET A 42 3.58 3.62 12.31
C MET A 42 3.92 2.31 11.62
N THR A 43 4.57 2.42 10.45
CA THR A 43 5.39 1.35 9.90
C THR A 43 6.34 1.07 11.04
N GLN A 44 6.04 0.04 11.82
CA GLN A 44 6.94 -0.54 12.79
C GLN A 44 8.13 -1.00 11.97
N MET A 45 9.05 -0.08 11.71
CA MET A 45 10.21 -0.33 10.90
C MET A 45 11.11 -1.16 11.76
N ASP A 46 11.30 -2.40 11.35
CA ASP A 46 12.26 -3.29 11.96
C ASP A 46 13.65 -2.63 11.97
N VAL A 47 14.44 -2.90 13.01
CA VAL A 47 15.79 -2.34 13.16
C VAL A 47 16.66 -2.66 11.94
N PHE A 48 16.50 -3.83 11.34
CA PHE A 48 17.19 -4.20 10.10
C PHE A 48 16.76 -3.36 8.91
N SER A 49 15.47 -3.01 8.82
CA SER A 49 14.98 -2.12 7.77
C SER A 49 15.53 -0.70 7.94
N ARG A 50 15.67 -0.23 9.19
CA ARG A 50 16.31 1.07 9.47
C ARG A 50 17.78 1.06 9.06
N LEU A 51 18.52 0.03 9.45
CA LEU A 51 19.93 -0.14 9.09
C LEU A 51 20.10 -0.20 7.57
N MET A 52 19.24 -0.93 6.87
CA MET A 52 19.28 -1.01 5.40
C MET A 52 19.02 0.34 4.73
N MET A 53 18.13 1.19 5.27
CA MET A 53 17.95 2.57 4.78
C MET A 53 19.22 3.42 4.97
N ASP A 54 19.91 3.23 6.09
CA ASP A 54 21.19 3.86 6.38
C ASP A 54 22.37 3.14 5.68
N ARG A 55 22.07 2.17 4.79
CA ARG A 55 23.01 1.37 3.95
C ARG A 55 23.97 0.50 4.77
N ILE A 56 23.47 -0.03 5.87
CA ILE A 56 24.16 -0.95 6.77
C ILE A 56 23.57 -2.35 6.59
N ILE A 57 24.42 -3.33 6.24
CA ILE A 57 24.10 -4.75 6.18
C ILE A 57 24.62 -5.41 7.46
N PHE A 58 23.80 -6.23 8.11
CA PHE A 58 24.21 -6.91 9.34
C PHE A 58 24.45 -8.41 9.10
N LEU A 59 25.69 -8.87 9.28
CA LEU A 59 26.05 -10.29 9.22
C LEU A 59 26.32 -10.84 10.63
N GLY A 60 25.27 -11.35 11.29
CA GLY A 60 25.36 -11.90 12.65
C GLY A 60 25.35 -13.42 12.76
N THR A 61 25.14 -14.13 11.65
CA THR A 61 24.99 -15.59 11.60
C THR A 61 26.05 -16.23 10.71
N GLY A 62 26.22 -17.55 10.84
CA GLY A 62 27.11 -18.31 9.97
C GLY A 62 26.71 -18.17 8.50
N ILE A 63 27.70 -18.04 7.62
CA ILE A 63 27.47 -17.91 6.19
C ILE A 63 27.08 -19.28 5.62
N ASN A 64 25.88 -19.35 5.06
CA ASN A 64 25.41 -20.46 4.24
C ASN A 64 24.91 -19.91 2.89
N ASP A 65 24.54 -20.78 1.97
CA ASP A 65 24.10 -20.39 0.62
C ASP A 65 22.92 -19.41 0.65
N GLN A 66 22.00 -19.55 1.61
CA GLN A 66 20.86 -18.64 1.74
C GLN A 66 21.30 -17.24 2.20
N VAL A 67 22.14 -17.16 3.24
CA VAL A 67 22.68 -15.90 3.76
C VAL A 67 23.51 -15.20 2.68
N ALA A 68 24.34 -15.95 1.95
CA ALA A 68 25.14 -15.40 0.85
C ALA A 68 24.26 -14.80 -0.26
N ASN A 69 23.21 -15.50 -0.67
CA ASN A 69 22.26 -15.00 -1.66
C ASN A 69 21.52 -13.74 -1.20
N ILE A 70 21.14 -13.67 0.08
CA ILE A 70 20.47 -12.49 0.67
C ILE A 70 21.42 -11.28 0.66
N ILE A 71 22.67 -11.45 1.12
CA ILE A 71 23.65 -10.36 1.14
C ILE A 71 23.93 -9.87 -0.29
N ASN A 72 24.07 -10.78 -1.25
CA ASN A 72 24.28 -10.40 -2.64
C ASN A 72 23.10 -9.58 -3.19
N ALA A 73 21.86 -9.99 -2.90
CA ALA A 73 20.67 -9.23 -3.29
C ALA A 73 20.63 -7.83 -2.62
N GLN A 74 21.00 -7.73 -1.35
CA GLN A 74 21.06 -6.45 -0.62
C GLN A 74 22.12 -5.51 -1.20
N LEU A 75 23.30 -6.02 -1.56
CA LEU A 75 24.35 -5.24 -2.21
C LEU A 75 23.88 -4.67 -3.56
N LEU A 76 23.33 -5.52 -4.43
CA LEU A 76 22.81 -5.10 -5.73
C LEU A 76 21.67 -4.08 -5.60
N PHE A 77 20.80 -4.26 -4.60
CA PHE A 77 19.74 -3.31 -4.31
C PHE A 77 20.29 -1.95 -3.88
N LEU A 78 21.22 -1.92 -2.92
CA LEU A 78 21.82 -0.68 -2.45
C LEU A 78 22.64 0.04 -3.53
N GLU A 79 23.33 -0.70 -4.40
CA GLU A 79 24.04 -0.15 -5.56
C GLU A 79 23.06 0.46 -6.57
N SER A 80 21.92 -0.20 -6.83
CA SER A 80 20.90 0.30 -7.75
C SER A 80 20.26 1.63 -7.28
N LEU A 81 20.21 1.85 -5.96
CA LEU A 81 19.71 3.10 -5.38
C LEU A 81 20.74 4.24 -5.48
N ASP A 82 22.02 3.96 -5.22
CA ASP A 82 23.09 4.96 -5.27
C ASP A 82 24.47 4.31 -5.38
N ALA A 83 24.96 4.09 -6.61
CA ALA A 83 26.24 3.44 -6.85
C ALA A 83 27.47 4.22 -6.34
N LYS A 84 27.32 5.48 -5.90
CA LYS A 84 28.44 6.33 -5.45
C LYS A 84 28.62 6.37 -3.95
N LYS A 85 27.60 5.98 -3.19
CA LYS A 85 27.68 5.95 -1.74
C LYS A 85 28.28 4.63 -1.26
N ASP A 86 28.92 4.66 -0.10
CA ASP A 86 29.49 3.47 0.53
C ASP A 86 28.42 2.61 1.23
N ILE A 87 28.66 1.31 1.27
CA ILE A 87 27.85 0.32 2.00
C ILE A 87 28.66 -0.12 3.21
N GLN A 88 28.04 -0.12 4.39
CA GLN A 88 28.64 -0.60 5.64
C GLN A 88 28.19 -2.04 5.92
N ILE A 89 29.11 -2.89 6.37
CA ILE A 89 28.89 -4.29 6.76
C ILE A 89 29.36 -4.47 8.20
#